data_AF-A0A6J3BJJ5-F1
#
_entry.id   AF-A0A6J3BJJ5-F1
#
_cell.length_a   1.000
_cell.length_b   1.000
_cell.length_c   1.000
_cell.angle_alpha   90.00
_cell.angle_beta   90.00
_cell.angle_gamma   90.00
#
_symmetry.space_group_name_H-M   'P 1'
#
loop_
_entity.id
_entity.type
_entity.pdbx_description
1 polymer ?
#
loop_
_entity_poly.entity_id
_entity_poly.type
_entity_poly.pdbx_seq_one_letter_code
_entity_poly.pdbx_strand_id
1 'polypeptide(L)'
;MSSPNYDISAVPEPASQDPKDVVDSGILEEKPKIIISFIKNLTDLQIFFYGADHDANGYLTYSEIGSLLGEETPEQEQLELFDADDDKTFSYPELTRAFGLTGKGLQGLEHW
;
A
#
# COMPACT_ATOMS: atom_id res chain seq x y z
N MET A 1 -49.20 -46.77 -26.20
CA MET A 1 -48.08 -45.81 -26.10
C MET A 1 -47.45 -46.02 -24.74
N SER A 2 -46.30 -46.71 -24.70
CA SER A 2 -45.52 -46.94 -23.48
C SER A 2 -44.12 -46.44 -23.75
N SER A 3 -43.68 -45.43 -23.01
CA SER A 3 -42.32 -44.89 -23.09
C SER A 3 -41.33 -45.86 -22.44
N PRO A 4 -40.11 -46.01 -22.96
CA PRO A 4 -39.09 -46.85 -22.35
C PRO A 4 -38.39 -46.14 -21.18
N ASN A 5 -38.14 -46.88 -20.09
CA ASN A 5 -37.26 -46.51 -18.99
C ASN A 5 -35.80 -46.66 -19.45
N TYR A 6 -34.98 -45.62 -19.27
CA TYR A 6 -33.53 -45.68 -19.46
C TYR A 6 -32.86 -45.87 -18.11
N ASP A 7 -32.26 -47.05 -17.95
CA ASP A 7 -31.36 -47.41 -16.86
C ASP A 7 -30.02 -46.67 -17.08
N ILE A 8 -29.64 -45.79 -16.15
CA ILE A 8 -28.34 -45.10 -16.17
C ILE A 8 -27.48 -45.78 -15.11
N SER A 9 -26.83 -46.87 -15.49
CA SER A 9 -25.81 -47.51 -14.67
C SER A 9 -24.46 -47.47 -15.37
N ALA A 10 -23.46 -47.00 -14.62
CA ALA A 10 -22.02 -47.04 -14.87
C ALA A 10 -21.41 -45.93 -15.78
N VAL A 11 -21.12 -44.79 -15.15
CA VAL A 11 -19.97 -43.95 -15.52
C VAL A 11 -18.78 -44.41 -14.66
N PRO A 12 -17.59 -44.67 -15.21
CA PRO A 12 -16.42 -44.98 -14.40
C PRO A 12 -15.88 -43.70 -13.74
N GLU A 13 -15.59 -43.75 -12.44
CA GLU A 13 -14.80 -42.74 -11.73
C GLU A 13 -13.40 -42.62 -12.36
N PRO A 14 -12.93 -41.40 -12.66
CA PRO A 14 -11.53 -41.07 -12.61
C PRO A 14 -11.24 -40.26 -11.34
N ALA A 15 -10.48 -40.90 -10.46
CA ALA A 15 -9.54 -40.35 -9.50
C ALA A 15 -9.88 -38.99 -8.84
N SER A 16 -10.14 -39.05 -7.53
CA SER A 16 -9.96 -37.95 -6.60
C SER A 16 -8.62 -37.23 -6.85
N GLN A 17 -8.69 -36.05 -7.46
CA GLN A 17 -7.63 -35.06 -7.35
C GLN A 17 -7.93 -34.22 -6.11
N ASP A 18 -7.13 -34.47 -5.07
CA ASP A 18 -6.90 -33.54 -3.97
C ASP A 18 -6.43 -32.19 -4.55
N PRO A 19 -7.17 -31.08 -4.38
CA PRO A 19 -6.64 -29.76 -4.68
C PRO A 19 -5.70 -29.37 -3.53
N LYS A 20 -4.48 -29.90 -3.55
CA LYS A 20 -3.37 -29.33 -2.79
C LYS A 20 -2.97 -28.02 -3.45
N ASP A 21 -3.01 -26.97 -2.65
CA ASP A 21 -2.37 -25.69 -2.88
C ASP A 21 -2.85 -24.89 -4.12
N VAL A 22 -4.07 -24.39 -4.05
CA VAL A 22 -4.24 -22.95 -4.29
C VAL A 22 -3.79 -22.28 -3.00
N VAL A 23 -2.47 -22.12 -2.84
CA VAL A 23 -1.98 -21.06 -1.97
C VAL A 23 -2.27 -19.78 -2.73
N ASP A 24 -3.39 -19.18 -2.33
CA ASP A 24 -3.70 -17.77 -2.47
C ASP A 24 -2.40 -16.98 -2.25
N SER A 25 -1.71 -16.69 -3.35
CA SER A 25 -0.69 -15.66 -3.35
C SER A 25 -1.47 -14.37 -3.28
N GLY A 26 -1.98 -14.07 -2.08
CA GLY A 26 -2.36 -12.73 -1.70
C GLY A 26 -1.14 -11.89 -2.02
N ILE A 27 -1.20 -11.21 -3.16
CA ILE A 27 -0.32 -10.12 -3.47
C ILE A 27 -0.61 -9.15 -2.34
N LEU A 28 0.20 -9.21 -1.28
CA LEU A 28 0.23 -8.17 -0.27
C LEU A 28 0.52 -6.92 -1.08
N GLU A 29 -0.50 -6.09 -1.24
CA GLU A 29 -0.43 -4.87 -2.02
C GLU A 29 0.59 -3.98 -1.31
N GLU A 30 1.87 -4.10 -1.71
CA GLU A 30 2.94 -3.29 -1.14
C GLU A 30 2.65 -1.88 -1.60
N LYS A 31 2.12 -1.06 -0.68
CA LYS A 31 1.82 0.35 -0.93
C LYS A 31 3.01 0.98 -1.67
N PRO A 32 2.78 1.65 -2.82
CA PRO A 32 3.87 2.08 -3.69
C PRO A 32 4.80 3.03 -2.95
N LYS A 33 6.08 2.64 -2.84
CA LYS A 33 7.10 3.49 -2.23
C LYS A 33 7.42 4.68 -3.14
N ILE A 34 7.37 5.87 -2.58
CA ILE A 34 7.81 7.10 -3.24
C ILE A 34 9.32 7.28 -3.03
N ILE A 35 10.05 7.53 -4.11
CA ILE A 35 11.50 7.77 -4.06
C ILE A 35 11.77 9.25 -4.31
N ILE A 36 12.34 9.93 -3.32
CA ILE A 36 12.83 11.30 -3.42
C ILE A 36 14.35 11.26 -3.31
N SER A 37 15.08 11.80 -4.29
CA SER A 37 16.54 11.62 -4.37
C SER A 37 17.29 12.16 -3.15
N PHE A 38 16.76 13.24 -2.55
CA PHE A 38 17.34 13.89 -1.37
C PHE A 38 17.00 13.18 -0.05
N ILE A 39 15.89 12.45 0.04
CA ILE A 39 15.42 11.82 1.29
C ILE A 39 15.80 10.34 1.28
N LYS A 40 16.96 10.01 1.86
CA LYS A 40 17.51 8.63 1.87
C LYS A 40 17.34 7.92 3.21
N ASN A 41 17.14 8.67 4.27
CA ASN A 41 17.04 8.17 5.64
C ASN A 41 16.15 9.08 6.50
N LEU A 42 15.89 8.66 7.75
CA LEU A 42 15.04 9.41 8.69
C LEU A 42 15.58 10.80 9.05
N THR A 43 16.91 10.98 9.07
CA THR A 43 17.53 12.29 9.32
C THR A 43 17.27 13.25 8.16
N ASP A 44 17.40 12.78 6.91
CA ASP A 44 17.07 13.58 5.73
C ASP A 44 15.58 13.99 5.75
N LEU A 45 14.69 13.03 6.08
CA LEU A 45 13.26 13.30 6.24
C LEU A 45 13.00 14.32 7.35
N GLN A 46 13.70 14.23 8.48
CA GLN A 46 13.55 15.15 9.60
C GLN A 46 13.96 16.58 9.23
N ILE A 47 15.09 16.74 8.52
CA ILE A 47 15.55 18.05 8.03
C ILE A 47 14.54 18.63 7.03
N PHE A 48 14.07 17.81 6.09
CA PHE A 48 13.06 18.20 5.12
C PHE A 48 11.76 18.64 5.82
N PHE A 49 11.25 17.82 6.73
CA PHE A 49 9.95 18.02 7.39
C PHE A 49 9.92 19.34 8.16
N TYR A 50 10.88 19.54 9.06
CA TYR A 50 10.94 20.79 9.84
C TYR A 50 11.37 22.00 9.02
N GLY A 51 11.99 21.78 7.85
CA GLY A 51 12.28 22.86 6.90
C GLY A 51 11.05 23.31 6.12
N ALA A 52 10.10 22.40 5.86
CA ALA A 52 8.88 22.65 5.10
C ALA A 52 7.71 23.14 5.96
N ASP A 53 7.65 22.73 7.23
CA ASP A 53 6.60 23.08 8.20
C ASP A 53 6.74 24.55 8.61
N HIS A 54 6.20 25.45 7.79
CA HIS A 54 6.40 26.89 7.93
C HIS A 54 5.60 27.50 9.09
N ASP A 55 4.46 26.92 9.42
CA ASP A 55 3.59 27.39 10.50
C ASP A 55 3.82 26.64 11.83
N ALA A 56 4.73 25.65 11.83
CA ALA A 56 5.12 24.83 12.96
C ALA A 56 3.94 24.07 13.59
N ASN A 57 3.00 23.64 12.75
CA ASN A 57 1.81 22.92 13.18
C ASN A 57 2.04 21.40 13.30
N GLY A 58 3.17 20.87 12.80
CA GLY A 58 3.51 19.45 12.84
C GLY A 58 2.98 18.61 11.68
N TYR A 59 2.50 19.26 10.61
CA TYR A 59 1.94 18.67 9.40
C TYR A 59 2.40 19.44 8.17
N LEU A 60 2.47 18.78 7.01
CA LEU A 60 2.77 19.43 5.74
C LEU A 60 1.58 19.38 4.80
N THR A 61 1.23 20.51 4.21
CA THR A 61 0.36 20.54 3.04
C THR A 61 1.11 20.10 1.79
N TYR A 62 0.39 19.67 0.74
CA TYR A 62 0.99 19.40 -0.57
C TYR A 62 1.80 20.60 -1.11
N SER A 63 1.34 21.83 -0.83
CA SER A 63 2.03 23.05 -1.25
C SER A 63 3.37 23.27 -0.53
N GLU A 64 3.46 22.92 0.75
CA GLU A 64 4.71 23.02 1.53
C GLU A 64 5.73 21.98 1.07
N ILE A 65 5.28 20.74 0.82
CA ILE A 65 6.12 19.70 0.22
C ILE A 65 6.67 20.18 -1.12
N GLY A 66 5.79 20.69 -1.99
CA GLY A 66 6.16 21.17 -3.32
C GLY A 66 7.11 22.37 -3.32
N SER A 67 7.02 23.23 -2.32
CA SER A 67 7.89 24.41 -2.18
C SER A 67 9.36 24.05 -1.96
N LEU A 68 9.64 22.90 -1.33
CA LEU A 68 11.01 22.42 -1.13
C LEU A 68 11.47 21.40 -2.19
N LEU A 69 10.58 20.52 -2.66
CA LEU A 69 10.95 19.48 -3.63
C LEU A 69 10.97 19.98 -5.07
N GLY A 70 10.20 21.03 -5.40
CA GLY A 70 10.13 21.57 -6.75
C GLY A 70 9.72 20.49 -7.77
N GLU A 71 10.56 20.24 -8.76
CA GLU A 71 10.31 19.23 -9.81
C GLU A 71 10.34 17.78 -9.31
N GLU A 72 10.93 17.51 -8.13
CA GLU A 72 10.91 16.17 -7.52
C GLU A 72 9.65 15.91 -6.68
N THR A 73 8.68 16.84 -6.67
CA THR A 73 7.42 16.67 -5.94
C THR A 73 6.62 15.52 -6.57
N PRO A 74 6.24 14.48 -5.80
CA PRO A 74 5.35 13.42 -6.26
C PRO A 74 3.98 13.98 -6.66
N GLU A 75 3.23 13.22 -7.46
CA GLU A 75 1.83 13.57 -7.70
C GLU A 75 1.05 13.57 -6.38
N GLN A 76 0.10 14.50 -6.25
CA GLN A 76 -0.69 14.64 -5.03
C GLN A 76 -1.44 13.34 -4.71
N GLU A 77 -2.00 12.70 -5.73
CA GLU A 77 -2.72 11.44 -5.62
C GLU A 77 -1.84 10.31 -5.07
N GLN A 78 -0.52 10.34 -5.31
CA GLN A 78 0.41 9.35 -4.74
C GLN A 78 0.67 9.60 -3.25
N LEU A 79 0.78 10.86 -2.84
CA LEU A 79 0.95 11.22 -1.44
C LEU A 79 -0.32 10.95 -0.64
N GLU A 80 -1.50 11.23 -1.19
CA GLU A 80 -2.80 10.99 -0.56
C GLU A 80 -3.05 9.51 -0.22
N LEU A 81 -2.36 8.56 -0.88
CA LEU A 81 -2.39 7.15 -0.47
C LEU A 81 -1.88 6.95 0.97
N PHE A 82 -1.08 7.87 1.48
CA PHE A 82 -0.45 7.81 2.80
C PHE A 82 -1.07 8.75 3.83
N ASP A 83 -2.04 9.58 3.43
CA ASP A 83 -2.91 10.37 4.33
C ASP A 83 -3.88 9.39 5.02
N ALA A 84 -3.51 8.94 6.22
CA ALA A 84 -4.17 7.85 6.92
C ALA A 84 -5.39 8.33 7.72
N ASP A 85 -5.42 9.61 8.11
CA ASP A 85 -6.54 10.24 8.80
C ASP A 85 -7.42 11.12 7.90
N ASP A 86 -7.10 11.21 6.60
CA ASP A 86 -7.83 11.95 5.55
C ASP A 86 -7.96 13.44 5.86
N ASP A 87 -6.96 14.01 6.53
CA ASP A 87 -6.94 15.41 6.97
C ASP A 87 -6.42 16.38 5.89
N LYS A 88 -6.01 15.84 4.73
CA LYS A 88 -5.44 16.56 3.58
C LYS A 88 -4.09 17.22 3.86
N THR A 89 -3.43 16.78 4.92
CA THR A 89 -2.07 17.13 5.28
C THR A 89 -1.27 15.86 5.53
N PHE A 90 0.04 16.00 5.73
CA PHE A 90 0.93 14.85 5.87
C PHE A 90 1.78 15.01 7.13
N SER A 91 1.55 14.12 8.08
CA SER A 91 2.35 14.00 9.30
C SER A 91 3.69 13.30 9.05
N TYR A 92 4.63 13.47 9.98
CA TYR A 92 5.95 12.82 9.90
C TYR A 92 5.87 11.28 9.77
N PRO A 93 5.00 10.56 10.52
CA PRO A 93 4.83 9.12 10.35
C PRO A 93 4.30 8.71 8.96
N GLU A 94 3.40 9.49 8.37
CA GLU A 94 2.83 9.20 7.05
C GLU A 94 3.88 9.35 5.96
N LEU A 95 4.68 10.41 6.01
CA LEU A 95 5.81 10.60 5.08
C LEU A 95 6.92 9.57 5.29
N THR A 96 7.12 9.10 6.52
CA THR A 96 8.04 7.98 6.80
C THR A 96 7.60 6.71 6.07
N ARG A 97 6.29 6.44 6.01
CA ARG A 97 5.72 5.31 5.25
C ARG A 97 5.79 5.56 3.75
N ALA A 98 5.41 6.75 3.29
CA ALA A 98 5.43 7.15 1.89
C ALA A 98 6.82 6.95 1.26
N PHE A 99 7.87 7.35 1.97
CA PHE A 99 9.25 7.23 1.51
C PHE A 99 9.92 5.90 1.87
N GLY A 100 9.14 4.92 2.36
CA GLY A 100 9.60 3.58 2.72
C GLY A 100 10.80 3.60 3.67
N LEU A 101 10.75 4.49 4.65
CA LEU A 101 11.75 4.65 5.71
C LEU A 101 11.34 3.93 7.01
N THR A 102 10.14 3.34 7.04
CA THR A 102 9.74 2.42 8.12
C THR A 102 10.61 1.17 8.08
N GLY A 103 11.18 0.79 9.23
CA GLY A 103 11.94 -0.46 9.35
C GLY A 103 11.08 -1.66 8.91
N LYS A 104 11.73 -2.68 8.32
CA LYS A 104 11.14 -3.94 7.79
C LYS A 104 10.23 -4.74 8.76
N GLY A 105 9.94 -4.25 9.96
CA GLY A 105 9.14 -4.93 10.99
C GLY A 105 7.73 -4.35 11.24
N LEU A 106 7.28 -3.30 10.53
CA LEU A 106 6.00 -2.63 10.82
C LEU A 106 4.90 -2.84 9.77
N GLN A 107 5.18 -3.55 8.67
CA GLN A 107 4.18 -3.86 7.63
C GLN A 107 3.06 -4.82 8.09
N GLY A 108 3.08 -5.28 9.35
CA GLY A 108 2.12 -6.25 9.89
C GLY A 108 1.19 -5.72 10.99
N LEU A 109 1.15 -4.41 11.25
CA LEU A 109 0.39 -3.85 12.38
C LEU A 109 -0.72 -2.85 11.98
N GLU A 110 -1.16 -2.87 10.72
CA GLU A 110 -2.29 -2.04 10.26
C GLU A 110 -3.61 -2.81 10.39
N HIS A 111 -3.97 -3.18 11.63
CA HIS A 111 -5.28 -3.74 12.00
C HIS A 111 -5.67 -3.30 13.41
N TRP A 112 -5.96 -2.01 13.64
CA TRP A 112 -6.71 -1.55 14.82
C TRP A 112 -7.50 -0.29 14.49
#